data_AF-A0A5E4YM72-F1
#
_entry.id   AF-A0A5E4YM72-F1
#
_cell.length_a   1.000
_cell.length_b   1.000
_cell.length_c   1.000
_cell.angle_alpha   90.00
_cell.angle_beta   90.00
_cell.angle_gamma   90.00
#
_symmetry.space_group_name_H-M   'P 1'
#
loop_
_entity.id
_entity.type
_entity.pdbx_description
1 polymer ?
#
loop_
_entity_poly.entity_id
_entity_poly.type
_entity_poly.pdbx_seq_one_letter_code
_entity_poly.pdbx_strand_id
1 'polypeptide(L)'
;MFTSTERMPMNTLRRRAQATAVVLLWAGALAVAGLTATAWFAESAHAATATTKVTQTAAASPASPTKAPGGIGRDATPAELGAWDIDVRPDFKGLPKGQGSVADGQKLFDARCASCHGTFGESNEVFNPLVGGTTADDIKTGHVASLRANNQPVRTTLMKVDTVSTMWDYIRRAMPWNAPRSLTPDEVYAVTAYILNLGEIVPADFVLSDKNIGDVQKLMPNRNGMTRAHGMWRVGDKPDTHNKACMQDCPEAGIVTSALPAYARDAHGDLAAQNRVIGPVRGVDTKLPPLSGTAAQNASVRRTAALATLGMASPDAPAQTAAATSPAATLADKNGCLACHGVTDKKIGPAFSEVAAKYHGQSNATDVLVAKIRAGGAGNWGSMPMPPQSQVAETDIRTMVDWILRGAH
;
A
#
# COMPACT_ATOMS: atom_id res chain seq x y z
N MET A 1 -12.02 -27.89 32.22
CA MET A 1 -11.48 -29.23 31.92
C MET A 1 -10.76 -29.17 30.58
N PHE A 2 -9.44 -29.14 30.60
CA PHE A 2 -8.58 -29.84 29.64
C PHE A 2 -7.24 -30.05 30.34
N THR A 3 -6.87 -31.32 30.42
CA THR A 3 -5.75 -31.90 31.17
C THR A 3 -4.41 -31.60 30.49
N SER A 4 -3.46 -31.07 31.26
CA SER A 4 -2.05 -31.00 30.90
C SER A 4 -1.38 -32.31 31.32
N THR A 5 -0.79 -33.04 30.38
CA THR A 5 0.06 -34.20 30.66
C THR A 5 1.50 -33.74 30.90
N GLU A 6 2.00 -34.06 32.09
CA GLU A 6 3.34 -33.79 32.60
C GLU A 6 4.44 -34.55 31.84
N ARG A 7 5.62 -33.92 31.68
CA ARG A 7 6.90 -34.62 31.55
C ARG A 7 7.76 -34.30 32.78
N MET A 8 8.21 -35.37 33.43
CA MET A 8 9.13 -35.39 34.57
C MET A 8 10.54 -34.82 34.25
N PRO A 9 11.31 -34.41 35.29
CA PRO A 9 12.57 -33.70 35.16
C PRO A 9 13.80 -34.62 35.17
N MET A 10 14.85 -34.26 34.41
CA MET A 10 16.17 -34.89 34.52
C MET A 10 17.27 -33.87 34.89
N ASN A 11 17.99 -34.23 35.96
CA ASN A 11 19.40 -33.99 36.27
C ASN A 11 19.90 -32.58 36.64
N THR A 12 19.85 -32.34 37.95
CA THR A 12 20.49 -31.31 38.77
C THR A 12 22.01 -31.43 38.94
N LEU A 13 22.72 -32.25 38.15
CA LEU A 13 24.19 -32.38 38.27
C LEU A 13 25.02 -31.49 37.31
N ARG A 14 24.42 -30.86 36.29
CA ARG A 14 25.17 -30.01 35.34
C ARG A 14 25.33 -28.54 35.76
N ARG A 15 24.55 -28.05 36.74
CA ARG A 15 24.58 -26.64 37.16
C ARG A 15 25.76 -26.26 38.07
N ARG A 16 26.45 -27.23 38.68
CA ARG A 16 27.61 -26.93 39.56
C ARG A 16 28.95 -26.84 38.83
N ALA A 17 29.06 -27.35 37.59
CA ALA A 17 30.32 -27.33 36.83
C ALA A 17 30.50 -26.09 35.93
N GLN A 18 29.45 -25.29 35.70
CA GLN A 18 29.54 -24.06 34.89
C GLN A 18 29.78 -22.78 35.72
N ALA A 19 29.58 -22.83 37.04
CA ALA A 19 29.77 -21.69 37.93
C ALA A 19 31.25 -21.42 38.28
N THR A 20 32.14 -22.41 38.14
CA THR A 20 33.58 -22.28 38.45
C THR A 20 34.44 -21.76 37.30
N ALA A 21 33.94 -21.77 36.06
CA ALA A 21 34.68 -21.27 34.89
C ALA A 21 34.51 -19.76 34.66
N VAL A 22 33.45 -19.12 35.19
CA VAL A 22 33.17 -17.70 34.97
C VAL A 22 33.96 -16.79 35.91
N VAL A 23 34.37 -17.28 37.08
CA VAL A 23 35.14 -16.47 38.07
C VAL A 23 36.60 -16.28 37.65
N LEU A 24 37.18 -17.20 36.87
CA LEU A 24 38.58 -17.10 36.41
C LEU A 24 38.76 -16.24 35.15
N LEU A 25 37.69 -15.91 34.41
CA LEU A 25 37.75 -15.05 33.23
C LEU A 25 37.60 -13.54 33.57
N TRP A 26 37.17 -13.20 34.78
CA TRP A 26 37.04 -11.80 35.23
C TRP A 26 38.28 -11.23 35.92
N ALA A 27 39.30 -12.04 36.24
CA ALA A 27 40.54 -11.57 36.85
C ALA A 27 41.64 -11.12 35.86
N GLY A 28 41.44 -11.32 34.54
CA GLY A 28 42.43 -10.98 33.51
C GLY A 28 42.26 -9.63 32.81
N ALA A 29 41.14 -8.94 33.00
CA ALA A 29 40.79 -7.75 32.21
C ALA A 29 41.10 -6.40 32.90
N LEU A 30 41.68 -6.41 34.10
CA LEU A 30 41.94 -5.20 34.91
C LEU A 30 43.41 -4.72 34.88
N ALA A 31 44.22 -5.19 33.93
CA ALA A 31 45.63 -4.82 33.80
C ALA A 31 46.05 -4.24 32.42
N VAL A 32 45.10 -3.71 31.62
CA VAL A 32 45.41 -2.97 30.38
C VAL A 32 44.56 -1.69 30.29
N ALA A 33 44.57 -0.91 31.37
CA ALA A 33 44.05 0.45 31.40
C ALA A 33 45.13 1.36 32.00
N GLY A 34 46.04 1.83 31.16
CA GLY A 34 47.08 2.75 31.57
C GLY A 34 48.28 2.74 30.63
N LEU A 35 48.16 3.41 29.49
CA LEU A 35 49.24 4.07 28.72
C LEU A 35 48.71 4.42 27.32
N THR A 36 48.52 5.73 27.08
CA THR A 36 48.51 6.48 25.78
C THR A 36 47.44 7.58 25.75
N ALA A 37 47.50 8.50 26.72
CA ALA A 37 46.94 9.84 26.60
C ALA A 37 48.11 10.82 26.50
N THR A 38 48.48 11.23 25.27
CA THR A 38 49.21 12.46 24.90
C THR A 38 49.72 12.32 23.46
N ALA A 39 48.90 12.60 22.43
CA ALA A 39 49.44 12.73 21.06
C ALA A 39 48.51 13.43 20.05
N TRP A 40 47.60 14.34 20.43
CA TRP A 40 46.75 15.02 19.43
C TRP A 40 46.53 16.52 19.75
N PHE A 41 47.58 17.18 20.23
CA PHE A 41 47.71 18.64 20.23
C PHE A 41 49.12 19.00 19.77
N ALA A 42 49.30 19.24 18.46
CA ALA A 42 50.34 20.11 17.91
C ALA A 42 50.15 20.25 16.38
N GLU A 43 49.87 21.48 15.97
CA GLU A 43 49.88 22.04 14.64
C GLU A 43 51.11 21.65 13.79
N SER A 44 50.92 21.54 12.48
CA SER A 44 51.95 21.90 11.49
C SER A 44 51.28 22.51 10.27
N ALA A 45 51.33 23.84 10.23
CA ALA A 45 50.91 24.67 9.13
C ALA A 45 51.62 24.27 7.82
N HIS A 46 50.86 24.25 6.73
CA HIS A 46 51.39 24.48 5.39
C HIS A 46 50.55 25.57 4.74
N ALA A 47 51.16 26.73 4.59
CA ALA A 47 50.65 27.84 3.80
C ALA A 47 50.65 27.45 2.31
N ALA A 48 49.48 27.53 1.68
CA ALA A 48 49.35 27.59 0.23
C ALA A 48 48.48 28.81 -0.12
N THR A 49 49.16 29.78 -0.74
CA THR A 49 48.68 30.95 -1.47
C THR A 49 47.19 30.99 -1.83
N ALA A 50 46.48 31.93 -1.22
CA ALA A 50 45.14 32.33 -1.59
C ALA A 50 45.16 33.00 -2.98
N THR A 51 44.68 32.28 -4.00
CA THR A 51 44.15 32.90 -5.22
C THR A 51 42.65 33.06 -5.03
N THR A 52 42.20 34.31 -4.94
CA THR A 52 40.81 34.74 -4.91
C THR A 52 40.11 34.35 -6.22
N LYS A 53 39.59 33.13 -6.29
CA LYS A 53 38.50 32.82 -7.23
C LYS A 53 37.22 33.43 -6.67
N VAL A 54 36.87 34.61 -7.20
CA VAL A 54 35.51 35.14 -7.15
C VAL A 54 34.58 34.00 -7.56
N THR A 55 33.88 33.42 -6.60
CA THR A 55 32.85 32.43 -6.88
C THR A 55 31.68 33.24 -7.40
N GLN A 56 31.58 33.37 -8.72
CA GLN A 56 30.36 33.82 -9.37
C GLN A 56 29.23 32.94 -8.84
N THR A 57 28.30 33.57 -8.13
CA THR A 57 26.95 33.06 -7.95
C THR A 57 26.41 32.74 -9.34
N ALA A 58 26.44 31.46 -9.70
CA ALA A 58 25.72 30.97 -10.87
C ALA A 58 24.24 31.24 -10.59
N ALA A 59 23.74 32.34 -11.15
CA ALA A 59 22.32 32.53 -11.32
C ALA A 59 21.79 31.26 -12.00
N ALA A 60 20.77 30.65 -11.40
CA ALA A 60 20.13 29.49 -11.98
C ALA A 60 19.63 29.87 -13.37
N SER A 61 20.32 29.40 -14.41
CA SER A 61 19.85 29.51 -15.78
C SER A 61 18.47 28.86 -15.86
N PRO A 62 17.46 29.51 -16.47
CA PRO A 62 16.21 28.84 -16.77
C PRO A 62 16.56 27.60 -17.62
N ALA A 63 15.99 26.45 -17.24
CA ALA A 63 16.22 25.21 -17.96
C ALA A 63 15.85 25.43 -19.43
N SER A 64 16.83 25.32 -20.33
CA SER A 64 16.57 25.32 -21.77
C SER A 64 15.66 24.13 -22.07
N PRO A 65 14.56 24.32 -22.81
CA PRO A 65 13.67 23.22 -23.16
C PRO A 65 14.49 22.15 -23.91
N THR A 66 14.41 20.90 -23.43
CA THR A 66 15.05 19.76 -24.05
C THR A 66 14.55 19.64 -25.48
N LYS A 67 15.43 19.89 -26.46
CA LYS A 67 15.06 19.74 -27.87
C LYS A 67 14.76 18.27 -28.17
N ALA A 68 13.68 18.05 -28.90
CA ALA A 68 13.33 16.71 -29.36
C ALA A 68 14.45 16.16 -30.26
N PRO A 69 14.85 14.88 -30.11
CA PRO A 69 15.79 14.26 -31.03
C PRO A 69 15.30 14.37 -32.48
N GLY A 70 16.22 14.59 -33.41
CA GLY A 70 15.87 14.71 -34.83
C GLY A 70 15.07 13.48 -35.31
N GLY A 71 13.90 13.71 -35.89
CA GLY A 71 13.02 12.66 -36.41
C GLY A 71 12.07 12.02 -35.39
N ILE A 72 12.08 12.41 -34.12
CA ILE A 72 11.15 11.90 -33.09
C ILE A 72 10.51 13.08 -32.34
N GLY A 73 9.22 13.32 -32.59
CA GLY A 73 8.43 14.33 -31.87
C GLY A 73 8.76 15.79 -32.23
N ARG A 74 8.36 16.72 -31.36
CA ARG A 74 8.66 18.16 -31.45
C ARG A 74 8.96 18.74 -30.08
N ASP A 75 9.55 19.92 -30.05
CA ASP A 75 9.79 20.65 -28.80
C ASP A 75 8.45 20.97 -28.10
N ALA A 76 8.46 20.85 -26.77
CA ALA A 76 7.34 21.25 -25.93
C ALA A 76 7.25 22.78 -25.88
N THR A 77 6.04 23.30 -26.03
CA THR A 77 5.79 24.74 -25.92
C THR A 77 5.81 25.16 -24.44
N PRO A 78 6.12 26.43 -24.13
CA PRO A 78 6.04 26.93 -22.75
C PRO A 78 4.65 26.75 -22.12
N ALA A 79 3.58 26.84 -22.92
CA ALA A 79 2.21 26.62 -22.46
C ALA A 79 1.95 25.17 -22.06
N GLU A 80 2.48 24.21 -22.83
CA GLU A 80 2.40 22.78 -22.48
C GLU A 80 3.18 22.48 -21.21
N LEU A 81 4.39 23.03 -21.07
CA LEU A 81 5.18 22.87 -19.85
C LEU A 81 4.43 23.46 -18.66
N GLY A 82 3.93 24.70 -18.74
CA GLY A 82 3.17 25.32 -17.65
C GLY A 82 1.87 24.58 -17.28
N ALA A 83 1.27 23.84 -18.21
CA ALA A 83 0.07 23.05 -17.95
C ALA A 83 0.34 21.70 -17.28
N TRP A 84 1.55 21.16 -17.37
CA TRP A 84 1.92 19.81 -16.90
C TRP A 84 2.94 19.81 -15.76
N ASP A 85 3.92 20.70 -15.82
CA ASP A 85 4.96 20.93 -14.81
C ASP A 85 4.40 21.82 -13.69
N ILE A 86 3.59 21.18 -12.84
CA ILE A 86 3.00 21.78 -11.64
C ILE A 86 3.65 21.25 -10.36
N ASP A 87 4.78 20.56 -10.50
CA ASP A 87 5.46 19.84 -9.42
C ASP A 87 5.97 20.82 -8.36
N VAL A 88 5.67 20.53 -7.10
CA VAL A 88 6.28 21.22 -5.95
C VAL A 88 7.27 20.31 -5.25
N ARG A 89 8.55 20.63 -5.43
CA ARG A 89 9.65 19.89 -4.83
C ARG A 89 9.80 20.17 -3.32
N PRO A 90 10.53 19.32 -2.58
CA PRO A 90 10.86 19.56 -1.16
C PRO A 90 11.64 20.86 -0.87
N ASP A 91 12.31 21.43 -1.86
CA ASP A 91 12.96 22.75 -1.78
C ASP A 91 12.05 23.90 -2.25
N PHE A 92 10.75 23.62 -2.40
CA PHE A 92 9.70 24.55 -2.84
C PHE A 92 9.88 25.15 -4.23
N LYS A 93 10.79 24.61 -5.04
CA LYS A 93 10.83 24.93 -6.46
C LYS A 93 9.52 24.47 -7.12
N GLY A 94 8.89 25.38 -7.85
CA GLY A 94 7.59 25.17 -8.50
C GLY A 94 6.38 25.59 -7.65
N LEU A 95 6.59 26.02 -6.41
CA LEU A 95 5.51 26.49 -5.52
C LEU A 95 4.92 27.81 -6.04
N PRO A 96 3.61 27.85 -6.38
CA PRO A 96 2.92 29.09 -6.75
C PRO A 96 2.77 30.03 -5.55
N LYS A 97 2.74 31.34 -5.79
CA LYS A 97 2.41 32.32 -4.75
C LYS A 97 0.97 32.14 -4.28
N GLY A 98 0.75 32.29 -2.99
CA GLY A 98 -0.58 32.18 -2.41
C GLY A 98 -0.56 32.02 -0.89
N GLN A 99 -1.75 32.00 -0.31
CA GLN A 99 -1.94 31.78 1.12
C GLN A 99 -3.33 31.23 1.44
N GLY A 100 -3.48 30.58 2.59
CA GLY A 100 -4.75 30.08 3.07
C GLY A 100 -4.76 29.87 4.57
N SER A 101 -5.86 30.24 5.22
CA SER A 101 -6.04 30.07 6.66
C SER A 101 -6.55 28.67 7.00
N VAL A 102 -6.29 28.21 8.23
CA VAL A 102 -6.88 26.97 8.76
C VAL A 102 -8.41 27.02 8.72
N ALA A 103 -9.00 28.16 9.08
CA ALA A 103 -10.45 28.35 9.11
C ALA A 103 -11.10 28.24 7.71
N ASP A 104 -10.47 28.79 6.67
CA ASP A 104 -10.95 28.62 5.30
C ASP A 104 -10.72 27.20 4.79
N GLY A 105 -9.62 26.59 5.23
CA GLY A 105 -9.28 25.20 4.96
C GLY A 105 -10.33 24.23 5.49
N GLN A 106 -10.82 24.44 6.70
CA GLN A 106 -11.89 23.65 7.30
C GLN A 106 -13.17 23.70 6.46
N LYS A 107 -13.64 24.90 6.11
CA LYS A 107 -14.85 25.07 5.30
C LYS A 107 -14.73 24.35 3.96
N LEU A 108 -13.57 24.46 3.31
CA LEU A 108 -13.31 23.81 2.04
C LEU A 108 -13.22 22.28 2.19
N PHE A 109 -12.57 21.81 3.24
CA PHE A 109 -12.42 20.39 3.54
C PHE A 109 -13.77 19.74 3.84
N ASP A 110 -14.64 20.37 4.62
CA ASP A 110 -16.01 19.91 4.86
C ASP A 110 -16.82 19.81 3.56
N ALA A 111 -16.65 20.79 2.66
CA ALA A 111 -17.39 20.82 1.40
C ALA A 111 -16.88 19.84 0.34
N ARG A 112 -15.59 19.49 0.34
CA ARG A 112 -14.93 18.78 -0.78
C ARG A 112 -14.20 17.50 -0.41
N CYS A 113 -13.91 17.26 0.87
CA CYS A 113 -13.02 16.19 1.32
C CYS A 113 -13.67 15.26 2.36
N ALA A 114 -14.49 15.81 3.27
CA ALA A 114 -15.00 15.10 4.44
C ALA A 114 -15.87 13.87 4.11
N SER A 115 -16.52 13.82 2.94
CA SER A 115 -17.33 12.66 2.52
C SER A 115 -16.51 11.36 2.42
N CYS A 116 -15.19 11.45 2.20
CA CYS A 116 -14.29 10.30 2.13
C CYS A 116 -13.28 10.26 3.28
N HIS A 117 -12.86 11.42 3.79
CA HIS A 117 -11.81 11.53 4.80
C HIS A 117 -12.31 11.74 6.24
N GLY A 118 -13.62 11.94 6.44
CA GLY A 118 -14.19 12.34 7.73
C GLY A 118 -13.83 13.79 8.06
N THR A 119 -14.64 14.51 8.84
CA THR A 119 -14.43 15.94 9.13
C THR A 119 -13.08 16.23 9.79
N PHE A 120 -12.54 15.28 10.57
CA PHE A 120 -11.27 15.42 11.26
C PHE A 120 -10.12 14.63 10.59
N GLY A 121 -10.30 14.18 9.34
CA GLY A 121 -9.32 13.37 8.63
C GLY A 121 -9.15 11.96 9.23
N GLU A 122 -10.14 11.48 9.97
CA GLU A 122 -10.14 10.27 10.78
C GLU A 122 -10.79 9.06 10.09
N SER A 123 -11.55 9.28 9.00
CA SER A 123 -12.31 8.20 8.36
C SER A 123 -11.38 7.12 7.83
N ASN A 124 -11.76 5.87 8.11
CA ASN A 124 -11.18 4.67 7.55
C ASN A 124 -12.15 3.91 6.62
N GLU A 125 -13.31 4.50 6.29
CA GLU A 125 -14.35 3.83 5.51
C GLU A 125 -13.94 3.65 4.04
N VAL A 126 -13.29 4.67 3.47
CA VAL A 126 -12.91 4.71 2.04
C VAL A 126 -11.39 4.70 1.86
N PHE A 127 -10.68 5.50 2.64
CA PHE A 127 -9.22 5.63 2.58
C PHE A 127 -8.63 5.49 3.99
N ASN A 128 -7.32 5.28 4.10
CA ASN A 128 -6.67 5.34 5.41
C ASN A 128 -6.77 6.76 6.00
N PRO A 129 -6.86 6.89 7.34
CA PRO A 129 -6.93 8.19 7.99
C PRO A 129 -5.75 9.10 7.61
N LEU A 130 -6.05 10.38 7.42
CA LEU A 130 -5.05 11.40 7.11
C LEU A 130 -4.26 11.79 8.37
N VAL A 131 -4.95 11.85 9.50
CA VAL A 131 -4.47 12.42 10.75
C VAL A 131 -4.55 11.40 11.88
N GLY A 132 -3.62 11.49 12.84
CA GLY A 132 -3.54 10.63 14.02
C GLY A 132 -2.22 9.87 14.12
N GLY A 133 -1.89 9.40 15.33
CA GLY A 133 -0.70 8.58 15.58
C GLY A 133 0.64 9.33 15.62
N THR A 134 0.62 10.67 15.62
CA THR A 134 1.76 11.57 15.81
C THR A 134 1.65 12.31 17.14
N THR A 135 2.78 12.73 17.71
CA THR A 135 2.87 13.45 18.98
C THR A 135 3.75 14.69 18.86
N ALA A 136 3.67 15.60 19.83
CA ALA A 136 4.57 16.75 19.91
C ALA A 136 6.07 16.35 20.00
N ASP A 137 6.38 15.17 20.56
CA ASP A 137 7.76 14.67 20.61
C ASP A 137 8.22 14.13 19.24
N ASP A 138 7.33 13.60 18.43
CA ASP A 138 7.63 13.26 17.03
C ASP A 138 7.96 14.53 16.23
N ILE A 139 7.24 15.63 16.46
CA ILE A 139 7.58 16.95 15.87
C ILE A 139 8.97 17.41 16.30
N LYS A 140 9.34 17.28 17.58
CA LYS A 140 10.69 17.66 18.04
C LYS A 140 11.78 16.81 17.40
N THR A 141 11.60 15.48 17.38
CA THR A 141 12.63 14.53 16.91
C THR A 141 12.67 14.38 15.38
N GLY A 142 11.56 14.66 14.69
CA GLY A 142 11.38 14.37 13.28
C GLY A 142 11.24 12.89 12.96
N HIS A 143 10.96 12.05 13.96
CA HIS A 143 10.77 10.62 13.80
C HIS A 143 9.51 10.17 14.52
N VAL A 144 8.54 9.63 13.77
CA VAL A 144 7.32 9.09 14.36
C VAL A 144 7.60 7.77 15.08
N ALA A 145 7.57 7.79 16.41
CA ALA A 145 7.84 6.61 17.24
C ALA A 145 6.84 5.47 16.98
N SER A 146 5.57 5.81 16.76
CA SER A 146 4.48 4.87 16.51
C SER A 146 4.67 4.02 15.25
N LEU A 147 5.47 4.45 14.27
CA LEU A 147 5.81 3.62 13.10
C LEU A 147 6.68 2.40 13.46
N ARG A 148 7.35 2.43 14.62
CA ARG A 148 8.24 1.37 15.12
C ARG A 148 7.63 0.59 16.28
N ALA A 149 6.70 1.19 17.03
CA ALA A 149 6.16 0.62 18.26
C ALA A 149 4.99 -0.37 18.06
N ASN A 150 4.50 -0.54 16.83
CA ASN A 150 3.32 -1.38 16.49
C ASN A 150 2.10 -1.13 17.41
N ASN A 151 1.91 0.13 17.80
CA ASN A 151 0.89 0.59 18.74
C ASN A 151 -0.24 1.38 18.05
N GLN A 152 -0.25 1.40 16.71
CA GLN A 152 -1.27 2.06 15.90
C GLN A 152 -1.93 1.04 14.98
N PRO A 153 -3.26 0.90 15.02
CA PRO A 153 -3.97 -0.09 14.19
C PRO A 153 -3.84 0.22 12.70
N VAL A 154 -3.71 1.52 12.35
CA VAL A 154 -3.52 2.02 10.99
C VAL A 154 -2.46 3.11 10.98
N ARG A 155 -1.71 3.20 9.87
CA ARG A 155 -0.71 4.25 9.68
C ARG A 155 -1.33 5.41 8.91
N THR A 156 -1.27 6.61 9.45
CA THR A 156 -1.88 7.80 8.85
C THR A 156 -0.94 8.48 7.85
N THR A 157 -1.47 9.42 7.07
CA THR A 157 -0.66 10.25 6.16
C THR A 157 0.38 11.05 6.93
N LEU A 158 -0.01 11.76 8.01
CA LEU A 158 0.92 12.56 8.81
C LEU A 158 1.98 11.75 9.55
N MET A 159 1.72 10.47 9.84
CA MET A 159 2.75 9.58 10.37
C MET A 159 3.87 9.30 9.38
N LYS A 160 3.58 9.31 8.07
CA LYS A 160 4.50 8.81 7.04
C LYS A 160 5.18 9.91 6.24
N VAL A 161 4.44 10.95 5.86
CA VAL A 161 4.95 11.98 4.94
C VAL A 161 6.05 12.78 5.64
N ASP A 162 7.18 12.94 4.96
CA ASP A 162 8.37 13.63 5.45
C ASP A 162 8.39 15.12 5.08
N THR A 163 7.66 15.50 4.03
CA THR A 163 7.71 16.82 3.41
C THR A 163 6.31 17.39 3.20
N VAL A 164 6.10 18.64 3.66
CA VAL A 164 4.82 19.34 3.46
C VAL A 164 4.56 19.62 1.97
N SER A 165 5.63 19.76 1.17
CA SER A 165 5.53 19.93 -0.28
C SER A 165 4.80 18.77 -0.95
N THR A 166 5.02 17.53 -0.47
CA THR A 166 4.37 16.34 -1.02
C THR A 166 2.87 16.37 -0.76
N MET A 167 2.44 16.84 0.41
CA MET A 167 1.02 17.02 0.70
C MET A 167 0.42 18.09 -0.19
N TRP A 168 1.07 19.25 -0.28
CA TRP A 168 0.59 20.37 -1.09
C TRP A 168 0.48 20.00 -2.57
N ASP A 169 1.51 19.37 -3.14
CA ASP A 169 1.54 18.92 -4.54
C ASP A 169 0.45 17.89 -4.82
N TYR A 170 0.32 16.87 -3.96
CA TYR A 170 -0.68 15.83 -4.11
C TYR A 170 -2.11 16.40 -4.06
N ILE A 171 -2.39 17.32 -3.14
CA ILE A 171 -3.69 17.97 -3.04
C ILE A 171 -3.99 18.75 -4.33
N ARG A 172 -3.05 19.57 -4.82
CA ARG A 172 -3.21 20.32 -6.07
C ARG A 172 -3.41 19.42 -7.29
N ARG A 173 -2.64 18.34 -7.38
CA ARG A 173 -2.56 17.50 -8.59
C ARG A 173 -3.67 16.47 -8.66
N ALA A 174 -4.03 15.87 -7.53
CA ALA A 174 -4.86 14.66 -7.49
C ALA A 174 -6.17 14.82 -6.72
N MET A 175 -6.35 15.89 -5.93
CA MET A 175 -7.55 16.08 -5.11
C MET A 175 -8.42 17.25 -5.60
N PRO A 176 -9.73 17.23 -5.29
CA PRO A 176 -10.50 16.09 -4.77
C PRO A 176 -10.53 14.91 -5.74
N TRP A 177 -10.71 13.68 -5.23
CA TRP A 177 -10.62 12.46 -6.05
C TRP A 177 -11.55 12.44 -7.28
N ASN A 178 -12.72 13.07 -7.18
CA ASN A 178 -13.69 13.20 -8.26
C ASN A 178 -13.48 14.42 -9.17
N ALA A 179 -12.58 15.34 -8.81
CA ALA A 179 -12.26 16.54 -9.58
C ALA A 179 -10.78 16.97 -9.39
N PRO A 180 -9.79 16.16 -9.83
CA PRO A 180 -8.38 16.53 -9.72
C PRO A 180 -8.08 17.85 -10.42
N ARG A 181 -7.14 18.64 -9.87
CA ARG A 181 -6.74 19.96 -10.40
C ARG A 181 -7.84 21.03 -10.39
N SER A 182 -8.91 20.86 -9.62
CA SER A 182 -9.99 21.84 -9.51
C SER A 182 -9.73 22.95 -8.48
N LEU A 183 -8.79 22.76 -7.56
CA LEU A 183 -8.47 23.74 -6.52
C LEU A 183 -7.46 24.79 -7.00
N THR A 184 -7.70 26.04 -6.61
CA THR A 184 -6.75 27.16 -6.78
C THR A 184 -5.58 27.05 -5.79
N PRO A 185 -4.43 27.72 -6.03
CA PRO A 185 -3.31 27.68 -5.09
C PRO A 185 -3.66 28.07 -3.65
N ASP A 186 -4.47 29.12 -3.46
CA ASP A 186 -4.91 29.59 -2.14
C ASP A 186 -5.78 28.56 -1.41
N GLU A 187 -6.68 27.89 -2.14
CA GLU A 187 -7.49 26.79 -1.63
C GLU A 187 -6.64 25.58 -1.20
N VAL A 188 -5.59 25.24 -1.98
CA VAL A 188 -4.64 24.18 -1.62
C VAL A 188 -3.86 24.56 -0.36
N TYR A 189 -3.43 25.81 -0.20
CA TYR A 189 -2.81 26.29 1.03
C TYR A 189 -3.76 26.17 2.23
N ALA A 190 -5.01 26.57 2.07
CA ALA A 190 -6.01 26.52 3.12
C ALA A 190 -6.25 25.08 3.61
N VAL A 191 -6.51 24.15 2.69
CA VAL A 191 -6.72 22.72 3.04
C VAL A 191 -5.47 22.10 3.65
N THR A 192 -4.28 22.44 3.13
CA THR A 192 -3.02 21.98 3.71
C THR A 192 -2.86 22.48 5.14
N ALA A 193 -3.15 23.77 5.39
CA ALA A 193 -3.12 24.36 6.73
C ALA A 193 -4.08 23.65 7.69
N TYR A 194 -5.30 23.32 7.23
CA TYR A 194 -6.28 22.60 8.03
C TYR A 194 -5.81 21.19 8.42
N ILE A 195 -5.29 20.41 7.47
CA ILE A 195 -4.76 19.07 7.77
C ILE A 195 -3.59 19.15 8.75
N LEU A 196 -2.70 20.14 8.59
CA LEU A 196 -1.60 20.37 9.53
C LEU A 196 -2.10 20.75 10.93
N ASN A 197 -3.18 21.54 11.02
CA ASN A 197 -3.80 21.90 12.29
C ASN A 197 -4.43 20.70 12.99
N LEU A 198 -5.14 19.84 12.25
CA LEU A 198 -5.68 18.59 12.77
C LEU A 198 -4.57 17.70 13.36
N GLY A 199 -3.36 17.73 12.79
CA GLY A 199 -2.18 17.05 13.32
C GLY A 199 -1.44 17.78 14.44
N GLU A 200 -1.99 18.88 14.96
CA GLU A 200 -1.37 19.76 15.97
C GLU A 200 0.00 20.32 15.55
N ILE A 201 0.28 20.41 14.24
CA ILE A 201 1.55 20.93 13.69
C ILE A 201 1.54 22.46 13.64
N VAL A 202 0.35 23.06 13.42
CA VAL A 202 0.15 24.51 13.37
C VAL A 202 -1.10 24.92 14.18
N PRO A 203 -1.16 26.13 14.75
CA PRO A 203 -2.31 26.58 15.54
C PRO A 203 -3.54 26.87 14.68
N ALA A 204 -4.72 27.00 15.31
CA ALA A 204 -5.99 27.14 14.61
C ALA A 204 -6.18 28.49 13.88
N ASP A 205 -5.42 29.52 14.26
CA ASP A 205 -5.41 30.85 13.64
C ASP A 205 -4.31 30.99 12.57
N PHE A 206 -3.59 29.90 12.26
CA PHE A 206 -2.46 29.92 11.34
C PHE A 206 -2.89 30.21 9.90
N VAL A 207 -2.03 30.94 9.18
CA VAL A 207 -2.14 31.18 7.73
C VAL A 207 -0.89 30.62 7.05
N LEU A 208 -1.08 29.57 6.26
CA LEU A 208 -0.01 28.98 5.45
C LEU A 208 0.16 29.79 4.17
N SER A 209 1.40 30.00 3.73
CA SER A 209 1.71 30.76 2.51
C SER A 209 2.98 30.26 1.83
N ASP A 210 3.22 30.74 0.61
CA ASP A 210 4.47 30.51 -0.12
C ASP A 210 5.72 30.95 0.67
N LYS A 211 5.56 31.92 1.59
CA LYS A 211 6.67 32.50 2.35
C LYS A 211 7.05 31.72 3.60
N ASN A 212 6.10 31.01 4.21
CA ASN A 212 6.31 30.35 5.51
C ASN A 212 6.22 28.82 5.48
N ILE A 213 5.79 28.22 4.36
CA ILE A 213 5.67 26.76 4.24
C ILE A 213 6.99 26.02 4.50
N GLY A 214 8.13 26.66 4.22
CA GLY A 214 9.45 26.10 4.52
C GLY A 214 9.75 25.97 6.01
N ASP A 215 9.18 26.85 6.84
CA ASP A 215 9.29 26.72 8.29
C ASP A 215 8.37 25.62 8.82
N VAL A 216 7.17 25.49 8.25
CA VAL A 216 6.24 24.39 8.56
C VAL A 216 6.83 23.02 8.21
N GLN A 217 7.61 22.90 7.13
CA GLN A 217 8.27 21.64 6.79
C GLN A 217 9.23 21.15 7.90
N LYS A 218 9.85 22.06 8.65
CA LYS A 218 10.72 21.73 9.78
C LYS A 218 9.94 21.14 10.97
N LEU A 219 8.62 21.32 10.99
CA LEU A 219 7.71 20.80 12.00
C LEU A 219 7.08 19.46 11.60
N MET A 220 7.34 18.95 10.39
CA MET A 220 6.77 17.66 9.97
C MET A 220 7.22 16.53 10.91
N PRO A 221 6.28 15.74 11.48
CA PRO A 221 6.58 14.72 12.49
C PRO A 221 7.55 13.63 12.04
N ASN A 222 7.59 13.32 10.73
CA ASN A 222 8.43 12.27 10.17
C ASN A 222 9.51 12.78 9.20
N ARG A 223 9.91 14.07 9.30
CA ARG A 223 10.88 14.69 8.37
C ARG A 223 12.25 13.99 8.29
N ASN A 224 12.64 13.28 9.34
CA ASN A 224 13.89 12.52 9.42
C ASN A 224 13.65 11.00 9.24
N GLY A 225 12.41 10.56 9.03
CA GLY A 225 12.04 9.14 9.03
C GLY A 225 12.44 8.35 7.78
N MET A 226 12.89 9.03 6.72
CA MET A 226 13.25 8.39 5.45
C MET A 226 14.74 8.08 5.38
N THR A 227 15.10 6.89 4.89
CA THR A 227 16.49 6.47 4.73
C THR A 227 16.74 5.80 3.37
N ARG A 228 17.89 6.10 2.77
CA ARG A 228 18.43 5.37 1.61
C ARG A 228 19.38 4.23 2.02
N ALA A 229 19.60 4.06 3.31
CA ALA A 229 20.37 2.96 3.87
C ALA A 229 19.47 1.73 4.05
N HIS A 230 19.11 1.09 2.94
CA HIS A 230 18.43 -0.21 2.92
C HIS A 230 19.23 -1.22 2.09
N GLY A 231 19.16 -2.50 2.46
CA GLY A 231 19.89 -3.57 1.78
C GLY A 231 19.40 -3.89 0.36
N MET A 232 18.26 -3.33 -0.06
CA MET A 232 17.55 -3.78 -1.27
C MET A 232 18.23 -3.41 -2.61
N TRP A 233 19.25 -2.52 -2.62
CA TRP A 233 19.87 -2.02 -3.86
C TRP A 233 21.38 -1.75 -3.75
N ARG A 234 22.06 -2.27 -2.73
CA ARG A 234 23.51 -2.10 -2.54
C ARG A 234 24.26 -3.35 -3.01
N VAL A 235 24.64 -3.34 -4.29
CA VAL A 235 25.45 -4.41 -4.89
C VAL A 235 26.85 -4.39 -4.23
N GLY A 236 27.09 -5.28 -3.27
CA GLY A 236 28.37 -5.42 -2.55
C GLY A 236 28.25 -5.42 -1.02
N ASP A 237 27.12 -5.02 -0.46
CA ASP A 237 26.88 -5.14 0.98
C ASP A 237 26.67 -6.61 1.38
N LYS A 238 27.00 -6.95 2.63
CA LYS A 238 26.71 -8.28 3.17
C LYS A 238 25.18 -8.47 3.18
N PRO A 239 24.65 -9.56 2.59
CA PRO A 239 23.22 -9.84 2.67
C PRO A 239 22.85 -10.02 4.15
N ASP A 240 21.71 -9.44 4.52
CA ASP A 240 21.05 -9.61 5.81
C ASP A 240 20.56 -11.05 6.04
N THR A 241 20.39 -11.80 4.94
CA THR A 241 20.10 -13.23 4.95
C THR A 241 21.34 -14.06 4.57
N HIS A 242 21.68 -15.04 5.39
CA HIS A 242 22.75 -16.01 5.11
C HIS A 242 22.18 -17.32 4.59
N ASN A 243 21.22 -17.24 3.66
CA ASN A 243 20.52 -18.42 3.16
C ASN A 243 21.45 -19.27 2.29
N LYS A 244 21.96 -20.37 2.85
CA LYS A 244 22.56 -21.46 2.07
C LYS A 244 21.43 -22.38 1.64
N ALA A 245 21.28 -22.59 0.34
CA ALA A 245 20.32 -23.57 -0.18
C ALA A 245 20.66 -24.94 0.41
N CYS A 246 19.66 -25.59 1.02
CA CYS A 246 19.80 -26.98 1.40
C CYS A 246 19.74 -27.84 0.14
N MET A 247 20.69 -28.77 -0.03
CA MET A 247 20.81 -29.63 -1.21
C MET A 247 20.64 -31.12 -0.89
N GLN A 248 20.68 -31.52 0.39
CA GLN A 248 20.54 -32.90 0.85
C GLN A 248 19.76 -32.92 2.17
N ASP A 249 18.86 -33.89 2.33
CA ASP A 249 18.05 -34.12 3.53
C ASP A 249 17.37 -32.86 4.09
N CYS A 250 16.83 -32.04 3.19
CA CYS A 250 16.18 -30.79 3.57
C CYS A 250 14.92 -31.07 4.38
N PRO A 251 14.62 -30.24 5.39
CA PRO A 251 13.39 -30.36 6.15
C PRO A 251 12.21 -30.49 5.19
N GLU A 252 11.33 -31.46 5.42
CA GLU A 252 10.15 -31.66 4.58
C GLU A 252 9.41 -30.34 4.42
N ALA A 253 8.94 -30.07 3.20
CA ALA A 253 8.24 -28.83 2.93
C ALA A 253 7.03 -28.74 3.89
N GLY A 254 7.01 -27.62 4.62
CA GLY A 254 6.17 -27.44 5.79
C GLY A 254 4.68 -27.61 5.52
N ILE A 255 3.92 -27.73 6.60
CA ILE A 255 2.46 -27.76 6.57
C ILE A 255 1.96 -26.48 5.88
N VAL A 256 0.95 -26.60 5.01
CA VAL A 256 0.29 -25.45 4.40
C VAL A 256 -0.37 -24.62 5.51
N THR A 257 0.23 -23.50 5.89
CA THR A 257 -0.25 -22.61 6.97
C THR A 257 -1.23 -21.56 6.48
N SER A 258 -1.28 -21.30 5.17
CA SER A 258 -2.23 -20.39 4.54
C SER A 258 -2.56 -20.88 3.13
N ALA A 259 -3.82 -20.71 2.73
CA ALA A 259 -4.30 -20.97 1.38
C ALA A 259 -5.30 -19.87 1.01
N LEU A 260 -5.40 -19.56 -0.28
CA LEU A 260 -6.46 -18.68 -0.77
C LEU A 260 -7.83 -19.29 -0.40
N PRO A 261 -8.72 -18.51 0.22
CA PRO A 261 -10.10 -18.92 0.45
C PRO A 261 -10.76 -19.32 -0.87
N ALA A 262 -11.74 -20.24 -0.82
CA ALA A 262 -12.37 -20.77 -2.04
C ALA A 262 -12.85 -19.68 -3.00
N TYR A 263 -13.51 -18.63 -2.50
CA TYR A 263 -14.03 -17.51 -3.29
C TYR A 263 -12.95 -16.68 -4.02
N ALA A 264 -11.70 -16.73 -3.57
CA ALA A 264 -10.60 -15.93 -4.09
C ALA A 264 -9.69 -16.72 -5.04
N ARG A 265 -9.88 -18.04 -5.15
CA ARG A 265 -8.95 -18.90 -5.90
C ARG A 265 -9.04 -18.65 -7.39
N ASP A 266 -10.25 -18.56 -7.94
CA ASP A 266 -10.53 -18.41 -9.36
C ASP A 266 -11.13 -17.03 -9.71
N ALA A 267 -11.08 -16.07 -8.77
CA ALA A 267 -11.62 -14.72 -8.96
C ALA A 267 -11.00 -13.97 -10.15
N HIS A 268 -9.85 -14.42 -10.65
CA HIS A 268 -9.18 -13.90 -11.84
C HIS A 268 -8.96 -14.99 -12.91
N GLY A 269 -9.81 -16.00 -12.94
CA GLY A 269 -9.67 -17.17 -13.80
C GLY A 269 -8.58 -18.13 -13.33
N ASP A 270 -8.20 -19.06 -14.20
CA ASP A 270 -7.30 -20.14 -13.80
C ASP A 270 -5.81 -19.75 -13.79
N LEU A 271 -5.20 -19.73 -12.60
CA LEU A 271 -3.77 -19.43 -12.45
C LEU A 271 -2.85 -20.48 -13.10
N ALA A 272 -3.31 -21.71 -13.36
CA ALA A 272 -2.53 -22.67 -14.13
C ALA A 272 -2.34 -22.19 -15.58
N ALA A 273 -3.41 -21.70 -16.20
CA ALA A 273 -3.40 -21.22 -17.58
C ALA A 273 -2.61 -19.90 -17.76
N GLN A 274 -2.48 -19.10 -16.70
CA GLN A 274 -1.77 -17.82 -16.73
C GLN A 274 -0.25 -17.95 -16.54
N ASN A 275 0.21 -19.10 -16.04
CA ASN A 275 1.64 -19.35 -15.82
C ASN A 275 2.22 -20.21 -16.93
N ARG A 276 3.48 -19.93 -17.29
CA ARG A 276 4.21 -20.78 -18.23
C ARG A 276 4.42 -22.15 -17.61
N VAL A 277 4.23 -23.20 -18.41
CA VAL A 277 4.51 -24.58 -18.01
C VAL A 277 6.01 -24.82 -17.83
N ILE A 278 6.89 -23.91 -18.24
CA ILE A 278 8.35 -23.99 -18.10
C ILE A 278 8.83 -22.83 -17.21
N GLY A 279 9.62 -23.15 -16.17
CA GLY A 279 10.16 -22.19 -15.21
C GLY A 279 10.09 -22.70 -13.76
N PRO A 280 10.72 -22.00 -12.81
CA PRO A 280 10.73 -22.39 -11.40
C PRO A 280 9.36 -22.28 -10.73
N VAL A 281 8.45 -21.47 -11.29
CA VAL A 281 7.08 -21.29 -10.79
C VAL A 281 6.14 -22.14 -11.64
N ARG A 282 5.34 -23.00 -11.00
CA ARG A 282 4.26 -23.76 -11.64
C ARG A 282 2.93 -23.12 -11.28
N GLY A 283 2.10 -22.88 -12.29
CA GLY A 283 0.74 -22.42 -12.08
C GLY A 283 -0.10 -23.43 -11.28
N VAL A 284 -1.11 -22.91 -10.61
CA VAL A 284 -2.01 -23.68 -9.77
C VAL A 284 -3.36 -23.79 -10.45
N ASP A 285 -3.86 -25.02 -10.69
CA ASP A 285 -5.26 -25.16 -11.09
C ASP A 285 -6.13 -24.70 -9.92
N THR A 286 -6.79 -23.56 -10.16
CA THR A 286 -7.59 -22.86 -9.15
C THR A 286 -9.05 -23.27 -9.17
N LYS A 287 -9.47 -24.04 -10.18
CA LYS A 287 -10.80 -24.68 -10.25
C LYS A 287 -10.89 -25.88 -9.32
N LEU A 288 -9.74 -26.46 -8.95
CA LEU A 288 -9.66 -27.55 -7.98
C LEU A 288 -9.61 -27.02 -6.53
N PRO A 289 -10.11 -27.81 -5.56
CA PRO A 289 -10.03 -27.48 -4.15
C PRO A 289 -8.61 -27.10 -3.68
N PRO A 290 -8.48 -26.34 -2.58
CA PRO A 290 -7.18 -26.07 -1.98
C PRO A 290 -6.36 -27.33 -1.78
N LEU A 291 -5.09 -27.24 -2.13
CA LEU A 291 -4.11 -28.27 -1.79
C LEU A 291 -4.06 -28.42 -0.28
N SER A 292 -4.25 -29.64 0.20
CA SER A 292 -4.26 -30.01 1.62
C SER A 292 -3.35 -31.20 1.85
N GLY A 293 -2.72 -31.28 3.02
CA GLY A 293 -1.81 -32.36 3.36
C GLY A 293 -0.33 -31.98 3.15
N THR A 294 0.52 -32.99 2.97
CA THR A 294 1.97 -32.80 2.91
C THR A 294 2.42 -32.25 1.56
N ALA A 295 3.58 -31.61 1.54
CA ALA A 295 4.15 -31.10 0.29
C ALA A 295 4.39 -32.18 -0.77
N ALA A 296 4.67 -33.42 -0.36
CA ALA A 296 4.83 -34.55 -1.27
C ALA A 296 3.51 -34.91 -1.98
N GLN A 297 2.39 -34.93 -1.27
CA GLN A 297 1.05 -35.14 -1.83
C GLN A 297 0.69 -34.00 -2.80
N ASN A 298 1.04 -32.77 -2.43
CA ASN A 298 0.80 -31.59 -3.26
C ASN A 298 1.66 -31.57 -4.53
N ALA A 299 2.90 -32.06 -4.46
CA ALA A 299 3.81 -32.13 -5.60
C ALA A 299 3.33 -33.14 -6.66
N SER A 300 2.71 -34.26 -6.27
CA SER A 300 2.15 -35.22 -7.23
C SER A 300 0.96 -34.62 -7.98
N VAL A 301 0.01 -33.99 -7.29
CA VAL A 301 -1.13 -33.29 -7.89
C VAL A 301 -0.67 -32.22 -8.90
N ARG A 302 0.38 -31.46 -8.56
CA ARG A 302 0.96 -30.44 -9.46
C ARG A 302 1.60 -31.02 -10.71
N ARG A 303 2.31 -32.16 -10.60
CA ARG A 303 2.89 -32.84 -11.78
C ARG A 303 1.80 -33.35 -12.71
N THR A 304 0.75 -33.96 -12.16
CA THR A 304 -0.39 -34.44 -12.96
C THR A 304 -1.07 -33.30 -13.71
N ALA A 305 -1.34 -32.17 -13.03
CA ALA A 305 -1.92 -30.99 -13.68
C ALA A 305 -1.02 -30.41 -14.78
N ALA A 306 0.30 -30.32 -14.54
CA ALA A 306 1.26 -29.83 -15.53
C ALA A 306 1.34 -30.74 -16.77
N LEU A 307 1.31 -32.07 -16.58
CA LEU A 307 1.28 -33.05 -17.67
C LEU A 307 -0.04 -32.98 -18.46
N ALA A 308 -1.17 -32.74 -17.79
CA ALA A 308 -2.46 -32.54 -18.45
C ALA A 308 -2.45 -31.29 -19.36
N THR A 309 -1.89 -30.17 -18.90
CA THR A 309 -1.71 -28.96 -19.74
C THR A 309 -0.81 -29.18 -20.97
N LEU A 310 0.09 -30.17 -20.94
CA LEU A 310 0.95 -30.52 -22.07
C LEU A 310 0.33 -31.59 -22.99
N GLY A 311 -0.89 -32.06 -22.71
CA GLY A 311 -1.51 -33.17 -23.45
C GLY A 311 -0.80 -34.52 -23.24
N MET A 312 -0.03 -34.65 -22.16
CA MET A 312 0.76 -35.85 -21.81
C MET A 312 0.21 -36.59 -20.58
N ALA A 313 -1.06 -36.39 -20.23
CA ALA A 313 -1.69 -37.11 -19.12
C ALA A 313 -2.05 -38.56 -19.51
N SER A 314 -1.82 -39.49 -18.59
CA SER A 314 -2.28 -40.88 -18.72
C SER A 314 -3.83 -40.97 -18.74
N PRO A 315 -4.40 -41.95 -19.45
CA PRO A 315 -5.85 -42.11 -19.62
C PRO A 315 -6.64 -42.46 -18.34
N ASP A 316 -5.96 -42.76 -17.22
CA ASP A 316 -6.60 -43.21 -15.97
C ASP A 316 -6.94 -42.07 -14.97
N ALA A 317 -6.91 -40.80 -15.39
CA ALA A 317 -7.32 -39.69 -14.51
C ALA A 317 -8.86 -39.58 -14.45
N PRO A 318 -9.48 -39.57 -13.25
CA PRO A 318 -10.92 -39.35 -13.14
C PRO A 318 -11.28 -37.94 -13.61
N ALA A 319 -12.06 -37.86 -14.69
CA ALA A 319 -12.61 -36.62 -15.19
C ALA A 319 -13.66 -36.09 -14.19
N GLN A 320 -13.36 -34.98 -13.52
CA GLN A 320 -14.38 -34.20 -12.81
C GLN A 320 -15.01 -33.21 -13.78
N THR A 321 -16.33 -33.31 -13.92
CA THR A 321 -17.19 -32.43 -14.69
C THR A 321 -17.10 -31.00 -14.17
N ALA A 322 -16.63 -30.08 -15.01
CA ALA A 322 -16.77 -28.66 -14.77
C ALA A 322 -18.27 -28.30 -14.72
N ALA A 323 -18.69 -27.59 -13.67
CA ALA A 323 -20.04 -27.07 -13.56
C ALA A 323 -20.35 -26.16 -14.76
N ALA A 324 -21.50 -26.35 -15.38
CA ALA A 324 -21.94 -25.56 -16.52
C ALA A 324 -22.20 -24.11 -16.08
N THR A 325 -21.36 -23.18 -16.51
CA THR A 325 -21.55 -21.74 -16.30
C THR A 325 -22.82 -21.28 -17.04
N SER A 326 -23.78 -20.68 -16.33
CA SER A 326 -25.00 -20.15 -16.97
C SER A 326 -24.67 -18.98 -17.92
N PRO A 327 -25.42 -18.77 -19.03
CA PRO A 327 -25.20 -17.64 -19.93
C PRO A 327 -25.27 -16.27 -19.22
N ALA A 328 -26.07 -16.17 -18.15
CA ALA A 328 -26.19 -14.97 -17.34
C ALA A 328 -24.95 -14.73 -16.45
N ALA A 329 -24.34 -15.80 -15.91
CA ALA A 329 -23.07 -15.71 -15.20
C ALA A 329 -21.94 -15.23 -16.12
N THR A 330 -21.93 -15.67 -17.38
CA THR A 330 -20.99 -15.17 -18.41
C THR A 330 -21.21 -13.69 -18.72
N LEU A 331 -22.47 -13.24 -18.81
CA LEU A 331 -22.79 -11.82 -18.99
C LEU A 331 -22.35 -10.97 -17.80
N ALA A 332 -22.53 -11.46 -16.57
CA ALA A 332 -22.10 -10.77 -15.36
C ALA A 332 -20.58 -10.62 -15.28
N ASP A 333 -19.84 -11.66 -15.67
CA ASP A 333 -18.38 -11.61 -15.77
C ASP A 333 -17.91 -10.63 -16.85
N LYS A 334 -18.45 -10.77 -18.06
CA LYS A 334 -18.11 -9.92 -19.22
C LYS A 334 -18.35 -8.43 -18.97
N ASN A 335 -19.42 -8.10 -18.23
CA ASN A 335 -19.75 -6.72 -17.88
C ASN A 335 -19.11 -6.26 -16.56
N GLY A 336 -18.20 -7.05 -15.97
CA GLY A 336 -17.41 -6.68 -14.79
C GLY A 336 -18.17 -6.69 -13.47
N CYS A 337 -19.40 -7.21 -13.43
CA CYS A 337 -20.23 -7.22 -12.23
C CYS A 337 -19.58 -8.05 -11.10
N LEU A 338 -18.86 -9.12 -11.46
CA LEU A 338 -18.18 -10.01 -10.51
C LEU A 338 -16.94 -9.40 -9.82
N ALA A 339 -16.47 -8.24 -10.29
CA ALA A 339 -15.40 -7.49 -9.64
C ALA A 339 -15.86 -6.88 -8.30
N CYS A 340 -17.14 -6.51 -8.20
CA CYS A 340 -17.71 -5.87 -7.02
C CYS A 340 -18.74 -6.73 -6.28
N HIS A 341 -19.33 -7.74 -6.94
CA HIS A 341 -20.33 -8.64 -6.36
C HIS A 341 -19.86 -10.10 -6.41
N GLY A 342 -20.08 -10.86 -5.33
CA GLY A 342 -19.93 -12.31 -5.33
C GLY A 342 -21.28 -13.01 -5.53
N VAL A 343 -21.27 -14.27 -5.98
CA VAL A 343 -22.51 -15.06 -6.17
C VAL A 343 -23.13 -15.38 -4.82
N THR A 344 -22.31 -15.84 -3.87
CA THR A 344 -22.74 -16.22 -2.52
C THR A 344 -22.09 -15.39 -1.42
N ASP A 345 -20.93 -14.79 -1.71
CA ASP A 345 -20.10 -14.02 -0.81
C ASP A 345 -20.24 -12.50 -1.06
N LYS A 346 -20.28 -11.73 0.03
CA LYS A 346 -20.27 -10.27 -0.04
C LYS A 346 -18.85 -9.80 -0.39
N LYS A 347 -18.75 -8.88 -1.37
CA LYS A 347 -17.49 -8.22 -1.76
C LYS A 347 -17.58 -6.73 -1.46
N ILE A 348 -17.41 -5.86 -2.47
CA ILE A 348 -17.60 -4.42 -2.36
C ILE A 348 -19.11 -4.11 -2.24
N GLY A 349 -19.91 -4.76 -3.09
CA GLY A 349 -21.37 -4.78 -3.03
C GLY A 349 -21.91 -6.05 -2.36
N PRO A 350 -23.24 -6.13 -2.15
CA PRO A 350 -23.89 -7.31 -1.59
C PRO A 350 -23.69 -8.53 -2.50
N ALA A 351 -23.74 -9.73 -1.92
CA ALA A 351 -23.77 -10.96 -2.69
C ALA A 351 -25.04 -11.04 -3.53
N PHE A 352 -25.00 -11.71 -4.70
CA PHE A 352 -26.20 -11.96 -5.49
C PHE A 352 -27.23 -12.78 -4.71
N SER A 353 -26.80 -13.71 -3.88
CA SER A 353 -27.65 -14.44 -2.93
C SER A 353 -28.36 -13.52 -1.93
N GLU A 354 -27.68 -12.49 -1.40
CA GLU A 354 -28.27 -11.49 -0.49
C GLU A 354 -29.30 -10.63 -1.21
N VAL A 355 -29.02 -10.23 -2.45
CA VAL A 355 -29.97 -9.50 -3.30
C VAL A 355 -31.20 -10.37 -3.56
N ALA A 356 -31.00 -11.63 -3.97
CA ALA A 356 -32.09 -12.58 -4.19
C ALA A 356 -32.95 -12.75 -2.94
N ALA A 357 -32.33 -12.91 -1.76
CA ALA A 357 -33.03 -13.05 -0.50
C ALA A 357 -33.85 -11.80 -0.12
N LYS A 358 -33.30 -10.59 -0.32
CA LYS A 358 -33.99 -9.34 0.02
C LYS A 358 -35.19 -9.06 -0.89
N TYR A 359 -35.10 -9.42 -2.16
CA TYR A 359 -36.16 -9.18 -3.16
C TYR A 359 -37.04 -10.41 -3.42
N HIS A 360 -36.85 -11.49 -2.65
CA HIS A 360 -37.63 -12.71 -2.80
C HIS A 360 -39.13 -12.44 -2.64
N GLY A 361 -39.94 -12.91 -3.61
CA GLY A 361 -41.40 -12.78 -3.60
C GLY A 361 -41.95 -11.40 -3.98
N GLN A 362 -41.11 -10.44 -4.37
CA GLN A 362 -41.57 -9.13 -4.86
C GLN A 362 -41.79 -9.17 -6.38
N SER A 363 -43.02 -8.95 -6.84
CA SER A 363 -43.39 -9.04 -8.26
C SER A 363 -42.77 -7.96 -9.14
N ASN A 364 -42.32 -6.85 -8.57
CA ASN A 364 -41.66 -5.74 -9.26
C ASN A 364 -40.13 -5.73 -9.08
N ALA A 365 -39.55 -6.80 -8.51
CA ALA A 365 -38.12 -6.86 -8.20
C ALA A 365 -37.22 -6.61 -9.42
N THR A 366 -37.55 -7.24 -10.55
CA THR A 366 -36.74 -7.13 -11.78
C THR A 366 -36.68 -5.67 -12.26
N ASP A 367 -37.81 -4.99 -12.37
CA ASP A 367 -37.84 -3.60 -12.87
C ASP A 367 -37.15 -2.62 -11.92
N VAL A 368 -37.33 -2.80 -10.60
CA VAL A 368 -36.67 -1.98 -9.58
C VAL A 368 -35.15 -2.14 -9.64
N LEU A 369 -34.66 -3.38 -9.73
CA LEU A 369 -33.24 -3.67 -9.79
C LEU A 369 -32.61 -3.19 -11.10
N VAL A 370 -33.29 -3.36 -12.24
CA VAL A 370 -32.82 -2.85 -13.54
C VAL A 370 -32.68 -1.33 -13.49
N ALA A 371 -33.69 -0.62 -13.00
CA ALA A 371 -33.64 0.84 -12.85
C ALA A 371 -32.48 1.27 -11.93
N LYS A 372 -32.28 0.56 -10.81
CA LYS A 372 -31.20 0.85 -9.85
C LYS A 372 -29.82 0.60 -10.44
N ILE A 373 -29.62 -0.48 -11.20
CA ILE A 373 -28.34 -0.80 -11.83
C ILE A 373 -27.97 0.25 -12.89
N ARG A 374 -28.96 0.71 -13.68
CA ARG A 374 -28.72 1.74 -14.70
C ARG A 374 -28.43 3.11 -14.11
N ALA A 375 -29.13 3.51 -13.06
CA ALA A 375 -28.99 4.83 -12.43
C ALA A 375 -27.87 4.88 -11.37
N GLY A 376 -27.43 3.73 -10.86
CA GLY A 376 -26.57 3.64 -9.68
C GLY A 376 -27.29 4.01 -8.38
N GLY A 377 -26.53 4.10 -7.29
CA GLY A 377 -26.99 4.72 -6.05
C GLY A 377 -26.35 4.17 -4.79
N ALA A 378 -26.65 4.80 -3.66
CA ALA A 378 -26.09 4.51 -2.35
C ALA A 378 -27.18 4.20 -1.30
N GLY A 379 -26.78 3.76 -0.11
CA GLY A 379 -27.62 3.69 1.10
C GLY A 379 -28.37 2.38 1.33
N ASN A 380 -28.69 1.60 0.29
CA ASN A 380 -29.49 0.38 0.44
C ASN A 380 -28.73 -0.83 1.01
N TRP A 381 -27.39 -0.81 0.93
CA TRP A 381 -26.50 -1.94 1.23
C TRP A 381 -25.19 -1.51 1.92
N GLY A 382 -25.15 -0.27 2.44
CA GLY A 382 -23.96 0.35 3.03
C GLY A 382 -23.70 1.76 2.49
N SER A 383 -22.58 2.36 2.91
CA SER A 383 -22.13 3.69 2.47
C SER A 383 -21.52 3.70 1.07
N MET A 384 -21.02 2.55 0.58
CA MET A 384 -20.44 2.43 -0.76
C MET A 384 -21.49 2.61 -1.88
N PRO A 385 -21.37 3.64 -2.73
CA PRO A 385 -22.28 3.84 -3.86
C PRO A 385 -22.00 2.83 -4.99
N MET A 386 -23.05 2.24 -5.56
CA MET A 386 -22.95 1.51 -6.82
C MET A 386 -22.91 2.52 -7.98
N PRO A 387 -21.87 2.53 -8.83
CA PRO A 387 -21.80 3.44 -9.98
C PRO A 387 -22.86 3.09 -11.03
N PRO A 388 -23.39 4.08 -11.77
CA PRO A 388 -24.36 3.84 -12.86
C PRO A 388 -23.78 2.92 -13.93
N GLN A 389 -24.53 1.90 -14.34
CA GLN A 389 -24.12 0.95 -15.40
C GLN A 389 -24.81 1.27 -16.74
N SER A 390 -24.71 2.52 -17.20
CA SER A 390 -25.38 2.96 -18.44
C SER A 390 -24.81 2.32 -19.71
N GLN A 391 -23.60 1.76 -19.64
CA GLN A 391 -22.91 1.09 -20.74
C GLN A 391 -23.40 -0.35 -20.99
N VAL A 392 -24.16 -0.95 -20.08
CA VAL A 392 -24.69 -2.30 -20.23
C VAL A 392 -26.10 -2.24 -20.81
N ALA A 393 -26.37 -3.06 -21.83
CA ALA A 393 -27.68 -3.10 -22.46
C ALA A 393 -28.76 -3.51 -21.45
N GLU A 394 -29.93 -2.86 -21.48
CA GLU A 394 -31.00 -3.15 -20.52
C GLU A 394 -31.47 -4.61 -20.58
N THR A 395 -31.47 -5.21 -21.77
CA THR A 395 -31.78 -6.64 -21.98
C THR A 395 -30.81 -7.56 -21.24
N ASP A 396 -29.53 -7.21 -21.22
CA ASP A 396 -28.49 -7.98 -20.53
C ASP A 396 -28.61 -7.78 -19.02
N ILE A 397 -28.89 -6.56 -18.56
CA ILE A 397 -29.18 -6.26 -17.15
C ILE A 397 -30.37 -7.09 -16.67
N ARG A 398 -31.48 -7.11 -17.43
CA ARG A 398 -32.66 -7.92 -17.12
C ARG A 398 -32.32 -9.40 -17.02
N THR A 399 -31.58 -9.94 -17.98
CA THR A 399 -31.13 -11.33 -17.99
C THR A 399 -30.30 -11.69 -16.74
N MET A 400 -29.38 -10.81 -16.34
CA MET A 400 -28.58 -10.98 -15.14
C MET A 400 -29.41 -10.87 -13.86
N VAL A 401 -30.33 -9.90 -13.78
CA VAL A 401 -31.22 -9.71 -12.62
C VAL A 401 -32.13 -10.91 -12.43
N ASP A 402 -32.73 -11.45 -13.49
CA ASP A 402 -33.59 -12.63 -13.39
C ASP A 402 -32.80 -13.87 -12.94
N TRP A 403 -31.56 -14.00 -13.39
CA TRP A 403 -30.65 -15.04 -12.90
C TRP A 403 -30.30 -14.86 -11.42
N ILE A 404 -30.01 -13.63 -10.98
CA ILE A 404 -29.76 -13.30 -9.58
C ILE A 404 -30.97 -13.66 -8.72
N LEU A 405 -32.17 -13.23 -9.10
CA LEU A 405 -33.40 -13.47 -8.35
C LEU A 405 -33.78 -14.95 -8.24
N ARG A 406 -33.33 -15.80 -9.18
CA ARG A 406 -33.45 -17.26 -9.10
C ARG A 406 -32.39 -17.92 -8.21
N GLY A 407 -31.47 -17.15 -7.62
CA GLY A 407 -30.43 -17.67 -6.73
C GLY A 407 -29.08 -17.91 -7.40
N ALA A 408 -28.85 -17.31 -8.57
CA ALA A 408 -27.54 -17.20 -9.21
C ALA A 408 -26.78 -18.54 -9.41
N HIS A 409 -27.52 -19.61 -9.73
CA HIS A 409 -26.98 -20.94 -10.07
C HIS A 409 -27.03 -21.27 -11.56
#